data_AF-A0A7X0XRG8-F1
#
_entry.id   AF-A0A7X0XRG8-F1
#
_cell.length_a   1.000
_cell.length_b   1.000
_cell.length_c   1.000
_cell.angle_alpha   90.00
_cell.angle_beta   90.00
_cell.angle_gamma   90.00
#
_symmetry.space_group_name_H-M   'P 1'
#
loop_
_entity.id
_entity.type
_entity.pdbx_description
1 polymer ?
#
loop_
_entity_poly.entity_id
_entity_poly.type
_entity_poly.pdbx_seq_one_letter_code
_entity_poly.pdbx_strand_id
1 'polypeptide(L)'
;MNQKEDAVRKSIKKQRELEEVEGEFRQLKRQQEDLLVRIGNAWRGNLSENKLGAIALDLNQEQRMTQKKLYNLDDQLQAEHKQAKADVERVKEAKADATH
;
A
#
# COMPACT_ATOMS: atom_id res chain seq x y z
N MET A 1 17.95 -5.05 25.86
CA MET A 1 17.15 -3.96 25.27
C MET A 1 17.33 -4.07 23.76
N ASN A 2 16.39 -4.50 22.91
CA ASN A 2 15.08 -5.12 23.10
C ASN A 2 14.62 -5.62 21.71
N GLN A 3 14.80 -6.90 21.36
CA GLN A 3 14.36 -7.46 20.07
C GLN A 3 12.88 -7.15 19.75
N LYS A 4 12.04 -7.01 20.78
CA LYS A 4 10.63 -6.62 20.65
C LYS A 4 10.41 -5.13 20.36
N GLU A 5 11.25 -4.24 20.90
CA GLU A 5 11.22 -2.82 20.53
C GLU A 5 11.73 -2.61 19.10
N ASP A 6 12.70 -3.43 18.67
CA ASP A 6 13.14 -3.47 17.27
C ASP A 6 12.02 -3.95 16.35
N ALA A 7 11.18 -4.90 16.77
CA ALA A 7 10.01 -5.33 16.02
C ALA A 7 8.99 -4.18 15.84
N VAL A 8 8.73 -3.40 16.90
CA VAL A 8 7.89 -2.19 16.80
C VAL A 8 8.50 -1.18 15.83
N ARG A 9 9.80 -0.88 15.94
CA ARG A 9 10.49 0.05 15.02
C ARG A 9 10.43 -0.42 13.56
N LYS A 10 10.63 -1.72 13.32
CA LYS A 10 10.53 -2.32 11.98
C LYS A 10 9.10 -2.20 11.44
N SER A 11 8.08 -2.47 12.25
CA SER A 11 6.68 -2.34 11.82
C SER A 11 6.33 -0.90 11.40
N ILE A 12 6.81 0.11 12.14
CA ILE A 12 6.63 1.53 11.79
C ILE A 12 7.33 1.87 10.47
N LYS A 13 8.55 1.33 10.26
CA LYS A 13 9.28 1.52 9.00
C LYS A 13 8.51 0.96 7.81
N LYS A 14 7.99 -0.28 7.93
CA LYS A 14 7.17 -0.91 6.89
C LYS A 14 5.90 -0.12 6.57
N GLN A 15 5.24 0.45 7.59
CA GLN A 15 4.06 1.31 7.38
C GLN A 15 4.39 2.56 6.55
N ARG A 16 5.51 3.23 6.85
CA ARG A 16 5.96 4.38 6.06
C ARG A 16 6.31 4.03 4.62
N GLU A 17 6.98 2.89 4.42
CA GLU A 17 7.28 2.38 3.08
C GLU A 17 5.98 2.07 2.30
N LEU A 18 4.94 1.54 2.97
CA LEU A 18 3.64 1.34 2.33
C LEU A 18 2.97 2.67 1.95
N GLU A 19 2.97 3.67 2.83
CA GLU A 19 2.43 5.01 2.54
C GLU A 19 3.09 5.66 1.32
N GLU A 20 4.41 5.49 1.17
CA GLU A 20 5.18 5.95 0.01
C GLU A 20 4.71 5.26 -1.28
N VAL A 21 4.60 3.93 -1.26
CA VAL A 21 4.10 3.14 -2.39
C VAL A 21 2.66 3.52 -2.76
N GLU A 22 1.79 3.78 -1.80
CA GLU A 22 0.43 4.27 -2.06
C GLU A 22 0.42 5.67 -2.70
N GLY A 23 1.36 6.52 -2.31
CA GLY A 23 1.61 7.82 -2.93
C GLY A 23 1.98 7.67 -4.41
N GLU A 24 3.01 6.86 -4.69
CA GLU A 24 3.48 6.57 -6.05
C GLU A 24 2.38 5.93 -6.91
N PHE A 25 1.63 4.98 -6.36
CA PHE A 25 0.53 4.34 -7.06
C PHE A 25 -0.57 5.33 -7.46
N ARG A 26 -0.94 6.27 -6.57
CA ARG A 26 -1.90 7.34 -6.89
C ARG A 26 -1.37 8.26 -7.98
N GLN A 27 -0.08 8.58 -7.97
CA GLN A 27 0.54 9.39 -9.02
C GLN A 27 0.53 8.66 -10.37
N LEU A 28 0.91 7.39 -10.38
CA LEU A 28 0.91 6.55 -11.58
C LEU A 28 -0.47 6.48 -12.22
N LYS A 29 -1.52 6.29 -11.41
CA LYS A 29 -2.91 6.27 -11.89
C LYS A 29 -3.26 7.57 -12.64
N ARG A 30 -2.94 8.73 -12.07
CA ARG A 30 -3.18 10.04 -12.72
C ARG A 30 -2.40 10.16 -14.03
N GLN A 31 -1.14 9.76 -14.05
CA GLN A 31 -0.30 9.80 -15.24
C GLN A 31 -0.85 8.90 -16.37
N GLN A 32 -1.38 7.72 -16.03
CA GLN A 32 -2.01 6.82 -16.98
C GLN A 32 -3.31 7.43 -17.57
N GLU A 33 -4.16 8.01 -16.73
CA GLU A 33 -5.38 8.70 -17.17
C GLU A 33 -5.06 9.88 -18.11
N ASP A 34 -4.09 10.71 -17.74
CA ASP A 34 -3.61 11.83 -18.56
C ASP A 34 -3.06 11.35 -19.91
N LEU A 35 -2.30 10.25 -19.92
CA LEU A 35 -1.73 9.69 -21.14
C LEU A 35 -2.83 9.18 -22.09
N LEU A 36 -3.83 8.47 -21.56
CA LEU A 36 -4.97 7.99 -22.37
C LEU A 36 -5.73 9.15 -23.01
N VAL A 37 -5.96 10.23 -22.27
CA VAL A 37 -6.61 11.44 -22.79
C VAL A 37 -5.77 12.08 -23.90
N ARG A 38 -4.46 12.24 -23.69
CA ARG A 38 -3.55 12.84 -24.70
C ARG A 38 -3.51 12.00 -25.98
N ILE A 39 -3.42 10.68 -25.85
CA ILE A 39 -3.40 9.78 -27.01
C ILE A 39 -4.76 9.80 -27.71
N GLY A 40 -5.87 9.76 -26.98
CA GLY A 40 -7.21 9.85 -27.57
C GLY A 40 -7.44 11.14 -28.35
N ASN A 41 -6.94 12.27 -27.86
CA ASN A 41 -7.00 13.55 -28.57
C ASN A 41 -6.15 13.55 -29.86
N ALA A 42 -5.01 12.86 -29.86
CA ALA A 42 -4.10 12.77 -31.00
C ALA A 42 -4.54 11.74 -32.05
N TRP A 43 -5.16 10.63 -31.64
CA TRP A 43 -5.62 9.54 -32.49
C TRP A 43 -7.14 9.49 -32.53
N ARG A 44 -7.74 10.27 -33.44
CA ARG A 44 -9.19 10.29 -33.67
C ARG A 44 -9.63 9.16 -34.59
N GLY A 45 -10.82 8.60 -34.33
CA GLY A 45 -11.46 7.60 -35.18
C GLY A 45 -11.95 6.38 -34.41
N ASN A 46 -13.00 5.74 -34.94
CA ASN A 46 -13.71 4.67 -34.23
C ASN A 46 -12.81 3.47 -33.86
N LEU A 47 -11.82 3.13 -34.69
CA LEU A 47 -10.88 2.03 -34.39
C LEU A 47 -9.91 2.38 -33.24
N SER A 48 -9.43 3.64 -33.17
CA SER A 48 -8.54 4.07 -32.09
C SER A 48 -9.31 4.24 -30.79
N GLU A 49 -10.53 4.77 -30.83
CA GLU A 49 -11.43 4.89 -29.68
C GLU A 49 -11.71 3.52 -29.05
N ASN A 50 -12.03 2.51 -29.86
CA ASN A 50 -12.26 1.14 -29.37
C ASN A 50 -11.00 0.54 -28.72
N LYS A 51 -9.82 0.72 -29.34
CA LYS A 51 -8.55 0.22 -28.78
C LYS A 51 -8.17 0.93 -27.47
N LEU A 52 -8.33 2.25 -27.41
CA LEU A 52 -8.06 3.02 -26.19
C LEU A 52 -9.04 2.66 -25.07
N GLY A 53 -10.31 2.41 -25.41
CA GLY A 53 -11.30 1.89 -24.47
C GLY A 53 -10.89 0.54 -23.87
N ALA A 54 -10.43 -0.40 -24.69
CA ALA A 54 -9.93 -1.70 -24.21
C ALA A 54 -8.72 -1.54 -23.28
N ILE A 55 -7.73 -0.72 -23.67
CA ILE A 55 -6.56 -0.43 -22.84
C ILE A 55 -6.97 0.21 -21.50
N ALA A 56 -7.94 1.13 -21.51
CA ALA A 56 -8.44 1.76 -20.30
C ALA A 56 -9.12 0.75 -19.37
N LEU A 57 -9.84 -0.24 -19.91
CA LEU A 57 -10.46 -1.30 -19.10
C LEU A 57 -9.41 -2.20 -18.44
N ASP A 58 -8.40 -2.63 -19.20
CA ASP A 58 -7.30 -3.45 -18.67
C ASP A 58 -6.53 -2.73 -17.57
N LEU A 59 -6.17 -1.45 -17.80
CA LEU A 59 -5.51 -0.61 -16.80
C LEU A 59 -6.36 -0.45 -15.55
N ASN A 60 -7.67 -0.23 -15.68
CA ASN A 60 -8.57 -0.14 -14.54
C ASN A 60 -8.62 -1.45 -13.74
N GLN A 61 -8.58 -2.60 -14.41
CA GLN A 61 -8.55 -3.90 -13.74
C GLN A 61 -7.25 -4.08 -12.95
N GLU A 62 -6.11 -3.78 -13.56
CA GLU A 62 -4.80 -3.85 -12.89
C GLU A 62 -4.72 -2.91 -11.69
N GLN A 63 -5.24 -1.68 -11.82
CA GLN A 63 -5.31 -0.72 -10.73
C GLN A 63 -6.17 -1.25 -9.57
N ARG A 64 -7.35 -1.83 -9.84
CA ARG A 64 -8.20 -2.43 -8.80
C ARG A 64 -7.50 -3.58 -8.08
N MET A 65 -6.82 -4.45 -8.83
CA MET A 65 -6.07 -5.57 -8.26
C MET A 65 -4.91 -5.09 -7.39
N THR A 66 -4.20 -4.05 -7.83
CA THR A 66 -3.08 -3.45 -7.09
C THR A 66 -3.58 -2.76 -5.83
N GLN A 67 -4.66 -1.98 -5.91
CA GLN A 67 -5.28 -1.34 -4.76
C GLN A 67 -5.75 -2.36 -3.72
N LYS A 68 -6.35 -3.47 -4.14
CA LYS A 68 -6.72 -4.57 -3.23
C LYS A 68 -5.51 -5.17 -2.52
N LYS A 69 -4.38 -5.34 -3.22
CA LYS A 69 -3.14 -5.82 -2.60
C LYS A 69 -2.62 -4.84 -1.54
N LEU A 70 -2.61 -3.55 -1.85
CA LEU A 70 -2.18 -2.51 -0.91
C LEU A 70 -3.02 -2.51 0.37
N TYR A 71 -4.35 -2.62 0.26
CA TYR A 71 -5.23 -2.74 1.43
C TYR A 71 -4.93 -3.98 2.27
N ASN A 72 -4.76 -5.14 1.63
CA ASN A 72 -4.40 -6.36 2.37
C ASN A 72 -3.05 -6.24 3.08
N LEU A 73 -2.09 -5.55 2.46
CA LEU A 73 -0.77 -5.26 3.05
C LEU A 73 -0.90 -4.32 4.25
N ASP A 74 -1.72 -3.27 4.16
CA ASP A 74 -1.99 -2.37 5.29
C ASP A 74 -2.60 -3.13 6.47
N ASP A 75 -3.64 -3.94 6.23
CA ASP A 75 -4.28 -4.76 7.25
C ASP A 75 -3.27 -5.70 7.96
N GLN A 76 -2.39 -6.34 7.19
CA GLN A 76 -1.33 -7.20 7.72
C GLN A 76 -0.33 -6.41 8.58
N LEU A 77 0.12 -5.25 8.10
CA LEU A 77 1.06 -4.40 8.85
C LEU A 77 0.44 -3.85 10.14
N GLN A 78 -0.84 -3.48 10.11
CA GLN A 78 -1.56 -3.06 11.32
C GLN A 78 -1.67 -4.20 12.34
N ALA A 79 -1.95 -5.42 11.89
CA ALA A 79 -1.98 -6.60 12.76
C ALA A 79 -0.60 -6.90 13.36
N GLU A 80 0.46 -6.89 12.53
CA GLU A 80 1.85 -7.05 12.97
C GLU A 80 2.23 -6.00 14.02
N HIS A 81 1.89 -4.73 13.78
CA HIS A 81 2.21 -3.63 14.70
C HIS A 81 1.50 -3.80 16.06
N LYS A 82 0.20 -4.13 16.05
CA LYS A 82 -0.58 -4.39 17.27
C LYS A 82 0.03 -5.53 18.08
N GLN A 83 0.40 -6.62 17.42
CA GLN A 83 1.03 -7.78 18.07
C GLN A 83 2.39 -7.41 18.67
N ALA A 84 3.24 -6.70 17.91
CA ALA A 84 4.55 -6.26 18.39
C ALA A 84 4.43 -5.35 19.63
N LYS A 85 3.44 -4.46 19.65
CA LYS A 85 3.19 -3.58 20.80
C LYS A 85 2.73 -4.35 22.04
N ALA A 86 1.76 -5.26 21.89
CA ALA A 86 1.29 -6.11 22.98
C ALA A 86 2.42 -6.96 23.57
N ASP A 87 3.32 -7.47 22.73
CA ASP A 87 4.46 -8.27 23.18
C ASP A 87 5.50 -7.47 23.96
N VAL A 88 5.64 -6.17 23.68
CA VAL A 88 6.46 -5.25 24.48
C VAL A 88 5.80 -4.97 25.82
N GLU A 89 4.48 -4.72 25.85
CA GLU A 89 3.71 -4.46 27.08
C GLU A 89 3.78 -5.63 28.05
N ARG A 90 3.51 -6.86 27.58
CA ARG A 90 3.65 -8.09 28.40
C ARG A 90 5.02 -8.28 29.02
N VAL A 91 6.10 -7.90 28.30
CA VAL A 91 7.46 -7.99 28.84
C VAL A 91 7.73 -6.93 29.89
N LYS A 92 7.12 -5.75 29.76
CA LYS A 92 7.22 -4.70 30.80
C LYS A 92 6.49 -5.13 32.07
N GLU A 93 5.28 -5.67 31.93
CA GLU A 93 4.49 -6.21 33.05
C GLU A 93 5.22 -7.35 33.76
N ALA A 94 5.69 -8.36 33.02
CA ALA A 94 6.43 -9.48 33.60
C ALA A 94 7.73 -9.05 34.31
N LYS A 95 8.39 -7.99 33.83
CA LYS A 95 9.56 -7.42 34.53
C LYS A 95 9.16 -6.67 35.80
N ALA A 96 8.06 -5.92 35.77
CA ALA A 96 7.56 -5.21 36.95
C ALA A 96 7.17 -6.19 38.06
N ASP A 97 6.45 -7.28 37.71
CA ASP A 97 6.06 -8.33 38.66
C ASP A 97 7.26 -9.10 39.24
N ALA A 98 8.31 -9.35 38.45
CA ALA A 98 9.52 -10.03 38.92
C ALA A 98 10.41 -9.17 39.85
N THR A 99 10.11 -7.88 39.98
CA THR A 99 10.86 -6.94 40.85
C THR A 99 10.12 -6.64 42.15
N HIS A 100 8.92 -7.21 42.34
CA HIS A 100 8.10 -7.14 43.54
C HIS A 100 8.14 -8.44 44.34
#